data_AF-A0A523ANH7-F1
#
_entry.id   AF-A0A523ANH7-F1
#
_cell.length_a   1.000
_cell.length_b   1.000
_cell.length_c   1.000
_cell.angle_alpha   90.00
_cell.angle_beta   90.00
_cell.angle_gamma   90.00
#
_symmetry.space_group_name_H-M   'P 1'
#
loop_
_entity.id
_entity.type
_entity.pdbx_description
1 polymer ?
#
loop_
_entity_poly.entity_id
_entity_poly.type
_entity_poly.pdbx_seq_one_letter_code
_entity_poly.pdbx_strand_id
1 'polypeptide(L)'
;SKCPRCHSEEIVTRGRLLKCLSCGLEANRDAAGVLNIGYLHGGSVNGVVAHPLLLRWNGMRWEPKRAVNSRPMIALEARISRL
;
A
#
# COMPACT_ATOMS: atom_id res chain seq x y z
N SER A 1 9.95 1.96 -15.44
CA SER A 1 9.16 2.40 -14.26
C SER A 1 10.04 3.33 -13.43
N LYS A 2 9.52 4.42 -12.84
CA LYS A 2 10.32 5.34 -12.01
C LYS A 2 10.08 5.07 -10.53
N CYS A 3 11.04 5.41 -9.69
CA CYS A 3 10.86 5.42 -8.25
C CYS A 3 9.81 6.49 -7.88
N PRO A 4 8.69 6.14 -7.24
CA PRO A 4 7.65 7.12 -6.91
C PRO A 4 8.05 8.09 -5.78
N ARG A 5 9.22 7.90 -5.16
CA ARG A 5 9.75 8.77 -4.10
C ARG A 5 10.78 9.78 -4.62
N CYS A 6 11.76 9.33 -5.41
CA CYS A 6 12.87 10.18 -5.89
C CYS A 6 12.93 10.32 -7.41
N HIS A 7 11.99 9.73 -8.14
CA HIS A 7 11.89 9.75 -9.61
C HIS A 7 13.06 9.14 -10.38
N SER A 8 14.05 8.57 -9.69
CA SER A 8 15.14 7.81 -10.32
C SER A 8 14.62 6.62 -11.14
N GLU A 9 15.31 6.35 -12.25
CA GLU A 9 15.09 5.19 -13.11
C GLU A 9 15.95 3.98 -12.69
N GLU A 10 16.87 4.17 -11.73
CA GLU A 10 17.68 3.10 -11.16
C GLU A 10 16.86 2.24 -10.20
N ILE A 11 16.11 1.31 -10.78
CA ILE A 11 15.24 0.40 -10.05
C ILE A 11 15.52 -1.06 -10.42
N VAL A 12 15.37 -1.95 -9.43
CA VAL A 12 15.38 -3.40 -9.58
C VAL A 12 14.00 -3.93 -9.27
N THR A 13 13.50 -4.86 -10.10
CA THR A 13 12.21 -5.51 -9.87
C THR A 13 12.34 -7.02 -9.80
N ARG A 14 11.70 -7.66 -8.82
CA ARG A 14 11.64 -9.13 -8.69
C ARG A 14 10.24 -9.54 -8.23
N GLY A 15 9.47 -10.20 -9.11
CA GLY A 15 8.07 -10.51 -8.83
C GLY A 15 7.25 -9.24 -8.54
N ARG A 16 6.65 -9.16 -7.35
CA ARG A 16 5.90 -7.98 -6.87
C ARG A 16 6.78 -6.94 -6.16
N LEU A 17 8.08 -7.17 -6.00
CA LEU A 17 8.98 -6.21 -5.36
C LEU A 17 9.54 -5.21 -6.38
N LEU A 18 9.55 -3.94 -6.01
CA LEU A 18 10.33 -2.87 -6.62
C LEU A 18 11.30 -2.31 -5.58
N LYS A 19 12.58 -2.20 -5.94
CA LYS A 19 13.63 -1.57 -5.12
C LYS A 19 14.29 -0.44 -5.91
N CYS A 20 14.38 0.75 -5.35
CA CYS A 20 15.15 1.85 -5.93
C CYS A 20 16.58 1.83 -5.39
N LEU A 21 17.57 1.85 -6.29
CA LEU A 21 18.98 1.84 -5.92
C LEU A 21 19.46 3.21 -5.45
N SER A 22 18.88 4.31 -5.94
CA SER A 22 19.32 5.66 -5.57
C SER A 22 18.82 6.14 -4.20
N CYS A 23 17.61 5.72 -3.77
CA CYS A 23 17.03 6.15 -2.48
C CYS A 23 16.66 5.01 -1.53
N GLY A 24 16.92 3.75 -1.91
CA GLY A 24 16.64 2.58 -1.09
C GLY A 24 15.17 2.23 -0.90
N LEU A 25 14.24 2.89 -1.60
CA LEU A 25 12.81 2.60 -1.49
C LEU A 25 12.53 1.15 -1.93
N GLU A 26 11.93 0.36 -1.04
CA GLU A 26 11.35 -0.93 -1.35
C GLU A 26 9.82 -0.86 -1.27
N ALA A 27 9.13 -1.30 -2.32
CA ALA A 27 7.68 -1.20 -2.42
C ALA A 27 7.10 -2.36 -3.23
N ASN A 28 5.79 -2.61 -3.06
CA ASN A 28 5.07 -3.44 -4.01
C ASN A 28 5.00 -2.72 -5.37
N ARG A 29 5.33 -3.43 -6.44
CA ARG A 29 5.38 -2.93 -7.82
C ARG A 29 4.03 -2.41 -8.29
N ASP A 30 2.93 -3.03 -7.89
CA ASP A 30 1.58 -2.61 -8.26
C ASP A 30 1.23 -1.28 -7.58
N ALA A 31 1.60 -1.13 -6.30
CA ALA A 31 1.46 0.14 -5.58
C ALA A 31 2.32 1.24 -6.22
N ALA A 32 3.58 0.95 -6.56
CA ALA A 32 4.44 1.89 -7.27
C ALA A 32 3.88 2.29 -8.65
N GLY A 33 3.21 1.35 -9.34
CA GLY A 33 2.50 1.60 -10.59
C GLY A 33 1.36 2.61 -10.42
N VAL A 34 0.50 2.42 -9.42
CA VAL A 34 -0.61 3.35 -9.10
C VAL A 34 -0.08 4.76 -8.81
N LEU A 35 0.98 4.88 -8.00
CA LEU A 35 1.58 6.18 -7.68
C LEU A 35 2.15 6.86 -8.94
N ASN A 36 2.84 6.11 -9.80
CA ASN A 36 3.39 6.65 -11.05
C ASN A 36 2.30 7.13 -12.02
N ILE A 37 1.18 6.41 -12.14
CA ILE A 37 0.03 6.85 -12.93
C ILE A 37 -0.55 8.16 -12.35
N GLY A 38 -0.71 8.22 -11.02
CA GLY A 38 -1.17 9.44 -10.34
C GLY A 38 -0.28 10.65 -10.61
N TYR A 39 1.04 10.49 -10.56
CA TYR A 39 2.00 11.55 -10.89
C TYR A 39 1.93 11.99 -12.36
N LEU A 40 1.76 11.05 -13.30
CA LEU A 40 1.63 11.37 -14.73
C LEU A 40 0.41 12.25 -15.04
N HIS A 41 -0.67 12.08 -14.29
CA HIS A 41 -1.91 12.83 -14.47
C HIS A 41 -2.03 14.06 -13.54
N GLY A 42 -0.95 14.45 -12.85
CA GLY A 42 -0.92 15.64 -12.00
C GLY A 42 -1.76 15.52 -10.72
N GLY A 43 -2.14 14.31 -10.32
CA GLY A 43 -2.83 14.07 -9.06
C GLY A 43 -1.91 14.32 -7.88
N SER A 44 -2.43 14.92 -6.80
CA SER A 44 -1.73 15.00 -5.51
C SER A 44 -1.63 13.59 -4.92
N VAL A 45 -0.53 12.89 -5.19
CA VAL A 45 -0.29 11.57 -4.65
C VAL A 45 0.32 11.72 -3.26
N ASN A 46 -0.44 11.41 -2.21
CA ASN A 46 0.11 11.31 -0.87
C ASN A 46 1.19 10.21 -0.87
N GLY A 47 2.46 10.59 -0.78
CA GLY A 47 3.66 9.74 -0.89
C GLY A 47 3.85 8.70 0.23
N VAL A 48 2.77 8.26 0.86
CA VAL A 48 2.76 7.19 1.87
C VAL A 48 2.93 5.86 1.14
N VAL A 49 4.17 5.53 0.78
CA VAL A 49 4.51 4.27 0.07
C VAL A 49 4.44 3.04 1.00
N ALA A 50 4.35 3.22 2.30
CA ALA A 50 4.25 2.10 3.22
C ALA A 50 3.48 2.55 4.45
N HIS A 51 2.16 2.49 4.37
CA HIS A 51 1.26 1.90 5.35
C HIS A 51 0.02 1.56 4.53
N PRO A 52 -0.45 0.31 4.47
CA PRO A 52 -1.80 0.07 4.01
C PRO A 52 -2.69 0.77 5.02
N LEU A 53 -2.97 2.06 4.80
CA LEU A 53 -4.16 2.67 5.34
C LEU A 53 -5.24 1.74 4.83
N LEU A 54 -5.84 0.97 5.74
CA LEU A 54 -7.05 0.24 5.41
C LEU A 54 -8.01 1.34 4.97
N LEU A 55 -8.15 1.56 3.67
CA LEU A 55 -9.11 2.53 3.15
C LEU A 55 -10.42 1.79 3.01
N ARG A 56 -11.51 2.39 3.53
CA ARG A 56 -12.86 1.87 3.33
C ARG A 56 -13.54 2.73 2.28
N TRP A 57 -14.09 2.09 1.25
CA TRP A 57 -15.00 2.75 0.32
C TRP A 57 -16.36 2.94 0.99
N ASN A 58 -16.86 4.19 1.02
CA ASN A 58 -18.17 4.51 1.61
C ASN A 58 -19.28 4.72 0.56
N GLY A 59 -19.02 4.44 -0.71
CA GLY A 59 -19.95 4.68 -1.81
C GLY A 59 -19.68 5.98 -2.59
N MET A 60 -18.92 6.93 -2.04
CA MET A 60 -18.58 8.20 -2.70
C MET A 60 -17.09 8.54 -2.67
N ARG A 61 -16.38 8.20 -1.60
CA ARG A 61 -14.93 8.45 -1.46
C ARG A 61 -14.24 7.37 -0.63
N TRP A 62 -12.92 7.29 -0.78
CA TRP A 62 -12.06 6.46 0.07
C TRP A 62 -11.76 7.19 1.38
N GLU A 63 -12.09 6.58 2.52
CA GLU A 63 -11.81 7.15 3.84
C GLU A 63 -10.78 6.32 4.61
N PRO A 64 -9.87 6.95 5.39
CA PRO A 64 -8.96 6.24 6.27
C PRO A 64 -9.73 5.46 7.34
N LYS A 65 -9.57 4.13 7.40
CA LYS A 65 -10.09 3.32 8.51
C LYS A 65 -9.25 3.66 9.72
N ARG A 66 -9.86 4.38 10.69
CA ARG A 66 -9.23 4.66 11.98
C ARG A 66 -8.80 3.32 12.59
N ALA A 67 -7.59 3.27 13.14
CA ALA A 67 -7.10 2.09 13.84
C ALA A 67 -8.15 1.67 14.87
N VAL A 68 -8.68 0.45 14.72
CA VAL A 68 -9.45 -0.18 15.79
C VAL A 68 -8.51 -0.27 16.97
N ASN A 69 -8.86 0.35 18.10
CA ASN A 69 -8.16 0.11 19.36
C ASN A 69 -8.08 -1.41 19.55
N SER A 70 -6.88 -1.97 19.45
CA SER A 70 -6.61 -3.38 19.70
C SER A 70 -6.76 -3.64 21.20
N ARG A 71 -8.00 -3.67 21.68
CA ARG A 71 -8.30 -4.47 22.87
C ARG A 71 -8.07 -5.92 22.45
N PRO A 72 -7.38 -6.74 23.27
CA PRO A 72 -7.23 -8.15 22.97
C PRO A 72 -8.60 -8.74 22.71
N MET A 73 -8.83 -9.27 21.50
CA MET A 73 -9.99 -10.11 21.28
C MET A 73 -9.79 -11.33 22.16
N ILE A 74 -10.70 -11.53 23.12
CA ILE A 74 -10.84 -12.83 23.78
C ILE A 74 -11.16 -13.80 22.66
N ALA A 75 -10.23 -14.69 22.34
CA ALA A 75 -10.41 -15.72 21.33
C ALA A 75 -11.52 -16.66 21.81
N LEU A 76 -12.76 -16.42 21.36
CA LEU A 76 -13.79 -17.42 21.47
C LEU A 76 -13.44 -18.51 20.45
N GLU A 77 -12.89 -19.61 20.93
CA GLU A 77 -12.49 -20.77 20.14
C GLU A 77 -13.65 -21.22 19.24
N ALA A 78 -13.58 -20.88 17.95
CA ALA A 78 -14.51 -21.36 16.96
C ALA A 78 -14.15 -22.82 16.62
N ARG A 79 -14.79 -23.77 17.30
CA ARG A 79 -14.73 -25.18 16.91
C ARG A 79 -15.52 -25.36 15.61
N ILE A 80 -14.81 -25.61 14.52
CA ILE A 80 -15.42 -25.98 13.25
C ILE A 80 -15.86 -27.45 13.36
N SER A 81 -17.16 -27.70 13.50
CA SER A 81 -17.73 -29.04 13.33
C SER A 81 -17.53 -29.49 11.89
N ARG A 82 -16.74 -30.54 11.69
CA ARG A 82 -16.64 -31.26 10.43
C ARG A 82 -17.88 -32.15 10.29
N LEU A 83 -18.82 -31.73 9.46
CA LEU A 83 -19.72 -32.65 8.77
C LEU A 83 -19.12 -32.95 7.39
#